data_AF-A0A0A9X7E0-F1
#
_entry.id   AF-A0A0A9X7E0-F1
#
_cell.length_a   1.000
_cell.length_b   1.000
_cell.length_c   1.000
_cell.angle_alpha   90.00
_cell.angle_beta   90.00
_cell.angle_gamma   90.00
#
_symmetry.space_group_name_H-M   'P 1'
#
loop_
_entity.id
_entity.type
_entity.pdbx_description
1 polymer ?
#
loop_
_entity_poly.entity_id
_entity_poly.type
_entity_poly.pdbx_seq_one_letter_code
_entity_poly.pdbx_strand_id
1 'polypeptide(L)'
;MFVDPYLLNLRECFRAFILKLSVSTSYVVELPYGTTFKILIHTTESTAISVNEDPNFQQFPLVEAPSPETSFFNTEIIPLRSIVHELMTLNAYCEQKAGNSVHQRCS
;
A
#
# COMPACT_ATOMS: atom_id res chain seq x y z
N MET A 1 -14.62 6.75 -26.40
CA MET A 1 -13.23 6.62 -25.94
C MET A 1 -12.91 5.13 -25.91
N PHE A 2 -12.24 4.62 -26.95
CA PHE A 2 -11.97 3.19 -27.06
C PHE A 2 -10.81 2.85 -26.12
N VAL A 3 -11.03 1.90 -25.20
CA VAL A 3 -9.98 1.40 -24.31
C VAL A 3 -8.95 0.69 -25.19
N ASP A 4 -7.68 1.01 -25.00
CA ASP A 4 -6.59 0.31 -25.66
C ASP A 4 -6.74 -1.21 -25.40
N PRO A 5 -6.92 -2.04 -26.45
CA PRO A 5 -7.13 -3.48 -26.28
C PRO A 5 -5.96 -4.17 -25.57
N TYR A 6 -4.75 -3.60 -25.63
CA TYR A 6 -3.56 -4.11 -24.94
C TYR A 6 -3.59 -3.85 -23.42
N LEU A 7 -4.39 -2.88 -22.96
CA LEU A 7 -4.55 -2.56 -21.53
C LEU A 7 -5.80 -3.18 -20.91
N LEU A 8 -6.67 -3.81 -21.72
CA LEU A 8 -7.89 -4.42 -21.22
C LEU A 8 -7.60 -5.50 -20.18
N ASN A 9 -6.62 -6.36 -20.43
CA ASN A 9 -6.24 -7.41 -19.48
C ASN A 9 -5.73 -6.81 -18.16
N LEU A 10 -4.81 -5.85 -18.23
CA LEU A 10 -4.27 -5.14 -17.07
C LEU A 10 -5.38 -4.47 -16.25
N ARG A 11 -6.37 -3.85 -16.92
CA ARG A 11 -7.53 -3.26 -16.26
C ARG A 11 -8.35 -4.29 -15.49
N GLU A 12 -8.60 -5.46 -16.09
CA GLU A 12 -9.31 -6.54 -15.40
C GLU A 12 -8.50 -7.11 -14.23
N CYS A 13 -7.16 -7.17 -14.34
CA CYS A 13 -6.28 -7.49 -13.21
C CYS A 13 -6.43 -6.49 -12.05
N PHE A 14 -6.46 -5.18 -12.33
CA PHE A 14 -6.69 -4.15 -11.32
C PHE A 14 -8.09 -4.23 -10.70
N ARG A 15 -9.12 -4.54 -11.49
CA ARG A 15 -10.48 -4.75 -10.96
C ARG A 15 -10.51 -5.93 -9.99
N ALA A 16 -9.92 -7.07 -10.35
CA ALA A 16 -9.83 -8.23 -9.48
C ALA A 16 -9.00 -7.93 -8.21
N PHE A 17 -7.94 -7.13 -8.32
CA PHE A 17 -7.12 -6.68 -7.20
C PHE A 17 -7.92 -5.82 -6.21
N ILE A 18 -8.66 -4.83 -6.70
CA ILE A 18 -9.51 -3.95 -5.87
C ILE A 18 -10.61 -4.76 -5.17
N LEU A 19 -11.25 -5.71 -5.87
CA LEU A 19 -12.24 -6.60 -5.25
C LEU A 19 -11.65 -7.39 -4.08
N LYS A 20 -10.43 -7.91 -4.24
CA LYS A 20 -9.73 -8.60 -3.13
C LYS A 20 -9.36 -7.69 -1.97
N LEU A 21 -8.95 -6.44 -2.24
CA LEU A 21 -8.72 -5.46 -1.18
C LEU A 21 -10.01 -5.11 -0.44
N SER A 22 -11.16 -5.05 -1.12
CA SER A 22 -12.44 -4.73 -0.46
C SER A 22 -12.84 -5.76 0.62
N VAL A 23 -12.43 -7.01 0.45
CA VAL A 23 -12.67 -8.09 1.43
C VAL A 23 -11.52 -8.29 2.42
N SER A 24 -10.40 -7.57 2.27
CA SER A 24 -9.23 -7.74 3.14
C SER A 24 -9.44 -7.24 4.55
N THR A 25 -10.44 -6.39 4.76
CA THR A 25 -10.90 -5.93 6.07
C THR A 25 -11.33 -7.08 6.99
N SER A 26 -11.68 -8.25 6.43
CA SER A 26 -12.11 -9.42 7.21
C SER A 26 -10.99 -10.13 7.99
N TYR A 27 -9.73 -9.95 7.59
CA TYR A 27 -8.58 -10.65 8.17
C TYR A 27 -7.44 -9.71 8.62
N VAL A 28 -7.63 -8.39 8.50
CA VAL A 28 -6.73 -7.38 9.06
C VAL A 28 -7.33 -6.84 10.36
N VAL A 29 -6.50 -6.61 11.37
CA VAL A 29 -6.94 -6.10 12.68
C VAL A 29 -7.58 -4.71 12.54
N GLU A 30 -8.71 -4.50 13.24
CA GLU A 30 -9.38 -3.19 13.30
C GLU A 30 -8.46 -2.11 13.90
N LEU A 31 -8.42 -0.94 13.26
CA LEU A 31 -7.62 0.19 13.71
C LEU A 31 -8.36 0.97 14.82
N PRO A 32 -7.63 1.57 15.78
CA PRO A 32 -8.23 2.43 16.80
C PRO A 32 -8.99 3.62 16.19
N TYR A 33 -9.98 4.13 16.94
CA TYR A 33 -10.70 5.34 16.56
C TYR A 33 -9.75 6.55 16.47
N GLY A 34 -9.96 7.39 15.45
CA GLY A 34 -9.13 8.59 15.23
C GLY A 34 -7.77 8.31 14.58
N THR A 35 -7.56 7.11 14.03
CA THR A 35 -6.33 6.81 13.26
C THR A 35 -6.19 7.72 12.04
N THR A 36 -5.00 8.26 11.83
CA THR A 36 -4.61 9.03 10.63
C THR A 36 -3.68 8.19 9.75
N PHE A 37 -3.45 8.63 8.52
CA PHE A 37 -2.53 7.95 7.60
C PHE A 37 -1.50 8.93 7.03
N LYS A 38 -0.38 8.36 6.59
CA LYS A 38 0.64 9.02 5.77
C LYS A 38 1.04 8.10 4.63
N ILE A 39 1.50 8.67 3.52
CA ILE A 39 2.02 7.92 2.38
C ILE A 39 3.54 8.02 2.43
N LEU A 40 4.21 6.87 2.41
CA LEU A 40 5.67 6.76 2.33
C LEU A 40 6.03 6.25 0.95
N ILE A 41 7.00 6.88 0.30
CA ILE A 41 7.47 6.49 -1.03
C ILE A 41 8.93 6.11 -0.92
N HIS A 42 9.23 4.83 -1.13
CA HIS A 42 10.60 4.35 -1.19
C HIS A 42 11.14 4.62 -2.59
N THR A 43 12.12 5.51 -2.68
CA THR A 43 12.75 5.89 -3.94
C THR A 43 14.27 5.96 -3.77
N THR A 44 14.99 6.07 -4.89
CA THR A 44 16.42 6.41 -4.84
C THR A 44 16.61 7.89 -4.55
N GLU A 45 17.75 8.27 -4.00
CA GLU A 45 18.08 9.66 -3.68
C GLU A 45 17.94 10.59 -4.90
N SER A 46 18.40 10.14 -6.08
CA SER A 46 18.28 10.92 -7.32
C SER A 46 16.84 11.14 -7.76
N THR A 47 15.96 10.15 -7.54
CA THR A 47 14.52 10.28 -7.79
C THR A 47 13.89 11.29 -6.83
N ALA A 48 14.24 11.22 -5.54
CA ALA A 48 13.72 12.16 -4.54
C ALA A 48 14.09 13.61 -4.88
N ILE A 49 15.35 13.87 -5.29
CA ILE A 49 15.82 15.19 -5.70
C ILE A 49 15.06 15.68 -6.94
N SER A 50 15.00 14.86 -8.00
CA SER A 50 14.34 15.27 -9.26
C SER A 50 12.85 15.60 -9.09
N VAL A 51 12.13 14.85 -8.24
CA VAL A 51 10.72 15.15 -7.93
C VAL A 51 10.58 16.47 -7.17
N ASN A 52 11.51 16.78 -6.27
CA ASN A 52 11.46 17.99 -5.47
C ASN A 52 11.85 19.25 -6.27
N GLU A 53 12.68 19.10 -7.30
CA GLU A 53 13.07 20.18 -8.21
C GLU A 53 12.03 20.47 -9.29
N ASP A 54 11.14 19.52 -9.62
CA ASP A 54 10.12 19.69 -10.65
C ASP A 54 9.05 20.72 -10.20
N PRO A 55 8.85 21.82 -10.96
CA PRO A 55 7.89 22.88 -10.64
C PRO A 55 6.45 22.39 -10.41
N ASN A 56 6.07 21.26 -11.01
CA ASN A 56 4.72 20.70 -10.89
C ASN A 56 4.45 20.16 -9.48
N PHE A 57 5.48 19.80 -8.71
CA PHE A 57 5.34 19.22 -7.37
C PHE A 57 5.62 20.22 -6.24
N GLN A 58 5.92 21.48 -6.55
CA GLN A 58 6.21 22.51 -5.54
C GLN A 58 5.01 22.85 -4.63
N GLN A 59 3.78 22.61 -5.09
CA GLN A 59 2.57 22.80 -4.26
C GLN A 59 2.38 21.72 -3.19
N PHE A 60 3.05 20.57 -3.34
CA PHE A 60 2.99 19.45 -2.41
C PHE A 60 4.36 18.77 -2.31
N PRO A 61 5.34 19.41 -1.65
CA PRO A 61 6.72 18.93 -1.62
C PRO A 61 6.82 17.62 -0.84
N LEU A 62 7.66 16.71 -1.33
CA LEU A 62 8.03 15.51 -0.58
C LEU A 62 9.02 15.89 0.51
N VAL A 63 8.78 15.43 1.72
CA VAL A 63 9.69 15.59 2.85
C VAL A 63 10.36 14.26 3.16
N GLU A 64 11.64 14.31 3.51
CA GLU A 64 12.32 13.12 4.00
C GLU A 64 11.59 12.62 5.24
N ALA A 65 11.23 11.34 5.23
CA ALA A 65 10.63 10.73 6.39
C ALA A 65 11.68 10.71 7.51
N PRO A 66 11.32 11.05 8.77
CA PRO A 66 12.24 10.90 9.88
C PRO A 66 12.78 9.46 9.89
N SER A 67 14.03 9.30 10.37
CA SER A 67 14.63 7.99 10.65
C SER A 67 13.58 7.08 11.31
N PRO A 68 13.58 5.76 11.04
CA PRO A 68 12.55 4.85 11.53
C PRO A 68 12.66 4.66 13.04
N GLU A 69 12.39 5.71 13.83
CA GLU A 69 12.53 5.71 15.27
C GLU A 69 11.34 5.01 15.96
N THR A 70 10.42 4.34 15.25
CA THR A 70 9.33 3.62 15.96
C THR A 70 8.49 2.52 15.28
N SER A 71 8.62 2.16 14.01
CA SER A 71 7.66 1.19 13.43
C SER A 71 8.37 -0.12 13.04
N PHE A 72 7.72 -1.27 13.27
CA PHE A 72 8.12 -2.64 12.86
C PHE A 72 8.85 -3.55 13.87
N PHE A 73 8.92 -3.22 15.17
CA PHE A 73 9.23 -4.28 16.14
C PHE A 73 8.00 -5.19 16.32
N ASN A 74 8.18 -6.49 16.04
CA ASN A 74 7.16 -7.53 16.17
C ASN A 74 5.94 -7.31 15.26
N THR A 75 6.16 -7.08 13.96
CA THR A 75 5.10 -7.01 12.95
C THR A 75 4.96 -8.30 12.15
N GLU A 76 3.72 -8.66 11.87
CA GLU A 76 3.33 -9.75 11.00
C GLU A 76 3.04 -9.21 9.60
N ILE A 77 3.52 -9.93 8.57
CA ILE A 77 3.23 -9.63 7.17
C ILE A 77 2.03 -10.45 6.72
N ILE A 78 0.94 -9.77 6.38
CA ILE A 78 -0.26 -10.37 5.79
C ILE A 78 -0.23 -10.15 4.27
N PRO A 79 -0.14 -11.19 3.44
CA PRO A 79 -0.24 -11.05 2.00
C PRO A 79 -1.68 -10.67 1.61
N LEU A 80 -1.86 -9.61 0.83
CA LEU A 80 -3.17 -9.18 0.33
C LEU A 80 -3.42 -9.76 -1.05
N ARG A 81 -2.65 -9.32 -2.04
CA ARG A 81 -2.75 -9.78 -3.43
C ARG A 81 -1.54 -9.38 -4.26
N SER A 82 -1.24 -10.23 -5.24
CA SER A 82 -0.30 -9.92 -6.31
C SER A 82 -1.00 -9.85 -7.67
N ILE A 83 -0.54 -8.94 -8.52
CA ILE A 83 -0.76 -8.91 -9.96
C ILE A 83 0.58 -9.27 -10.61
N VAL A 84 0.59 -10.30 -11.43
CA VAL A 84 1.71 -10.62 -12.32
C VAL A 84 1.16 -10.49 -13.73
N HIS A 85 1.62 -9.46 -14.45
CA HIS A 85 1.19 -9.14 -15.80
C HIS A 85 2.43 -8.86 -16.65
N GLU A 86 2.33 -9.04 -17.97
CA GLU A 86 3.47 -8.86 -18.88
C GLU A 86 4.12 -7.47 -18.79
N LEU A 87 3.31 -6.45 -18.50
CA LEU A 87 3.75 -5.05 -18.38
C LEU A 87 4.24 -4.66 -16.98
N MET A 88 3.83 -5.39 -15.93
CA MET A 88 4.18 -5.05 -14.56
C MET A 88 3.92 -6.18 -13.57
N THR A 89 4.65 -6.14 -12.46
CA THR A 89 4.35 -6.94 -11.26
C THR A 89 4.02 -6.00 -10.11
N LEU A 90 2.87 -6.22 -9.46
CA LEU A 90 2.45 -5.52 -8.25
C LEU A 90 2.23 -6.54 -7.14
N ASN A 91 2.89 -6.35 -6.00
CA ASN A 91 2.67 -7.14 -4.80
C ASN A 91 2.15 -6.22 -3.69
N ALA A 92 1.02 -6.55 -3.08
CA ALA A 92 0.47 -5.82 -1.95
C ALA A 92 0.39 -6.73 -0.72
N TYR A 93 0.85 -6.19 0.40
CA TYR A 93 0.84 -6.80 1.70
C TYR A 93 0.49 -5.75 2.76
N CYS A 94 0.06 -6.21 3.93
CA CYS A 94 -0.19 -5.39 5.10
C CYS A 94 0.82 -5.78 6.18
N GLU A 95 1.46 -4.79 6.79
CA GLU A 95 2.25 -4.96 8.00
C GLU A 95 1.37 -4.57 9.18
N GLN A 96 1.09 -5.52 10.07
CA GLN A 96 0.33 -5.27 11.29
C GLN A 96 1.17 -5.63 12.51
N LYS A 97 0.94 -4.96 13.64
CA LYS A 97 1.58 -5.37 14.91
C LYS A 97 1.07 -6.77 15.27
N ALA A 98 1.98 -7.69 15.58
CA ALA A 98 1.61 -9.03 16.01
C ALA A 98 0.69 -8.92 17.24
N GLY A 99 -0.48 -9.54 17.16
CA GLY A 99 -1.42 -9.56 18.28
C GLY A 99 -0.87 -10.40 19.42
N ASN A 100 -0.93 -9.89 20.66
CA ASN A 100 -1.02 -10.79 21.80
C ASN A 100 -2.43 -11.40 21.73
N SER A 101 -2.53 -12.68 21.36
CA SER A 101 -3.77 -13.43 21.30
C SER A 101 -4.55 -13.28 22.60
N VAL A 102 -5.62 -12.47 22.63
CA VAL A 102 -6.62 -12.54 23.68
C VAL A 102 -8.02 -12.38 23.07
N HIS A 103 -8.75 -13.49 23.17
CA HIS A 103 -10.20 -13.70 23.11
C HIS A 103 -10.95 -13.83 21.77
N GLN A 104 -11.24 -15.10 21.45
CA GLN A 104 -12.59 -15.66 21.28
C GLN A 104 -13.63 -14.73 20.64
N ARG A 105 -13.93 -14.97 19.35
CA ARG A 105 -15.27 -14.73 18.81
C ARG A 105 -15.98 -16.08 18.60
N CYS A 106 -16.60 -16.58 19.67
CA CYS A 106 -17.82 -17.37 19.57
C CYS A 106 -18.96 -16.49 20.04
N SER A 107 -19.91 -16.19 19.15
CA SER A 107 -21.35 -16.01 19.38
C SER A 107 -22.01 -15.80 18.03
#